data_AF-A0A7G2K1W1-F1
#
_entry.id   AF-A0A7G2K1W1-F1
#
_cell.length_a   1.000
_cell.length_b   1.000
_cell.length_c   1.000
_cell.angle_alpha   90.00
_cell.angle_beta   90.00
_cell.angle_gamma   90.00
#
_symmetry.space_group_name_H-M   'P 1'
#
loop_
_entity.id
_entity.type
_entity.pdbx_description
1 polymer ?
#
loop_
_entity_poly.entity_id
_entity_poly.type
_entity_poly.pdbx_seq_one_letter_code
_entity_poly.pdbx_strand_id
1 'polypeptide(L)'
;DELDILIEGGLSIEPVLSDRMHAHGGKVVCYKMGNDYVMDIEYVLFNQKPGRIFNGATFDAVWIIPQNENTGRSYLSIMLNCPVYQVPAIWAPTFCDLVINHLKTEHNIEFGYRPNLSREKWRIASFEPNTFVIKSCFTPILIAPAAVQYAAAPVVAPTPAAAPAQAPAAATTAPAASDELSGHLVRSPMVGTFYRSPSPEAKAFVEVGQSVKVGDALCIVEAMKMMNRIEADKAGVVKAILINDGNAVEFDEPLIVIE
;
A
#
# COMPACT_ATOMS: atom_id res chain seq x y z
N ASP A 1 32.46 -4.98 -16.79
CA ASP A 1 31.45 -4.20 -16.03
C ASP A 1 30.03 -4.58 -16.45
N GLU A 2 29.68 -5.86 -16.41
CA GLU A 2 28.40 -6.38 -16.89
C GLU A 2 27.59 -7.00 -15.72
N LEU A 3 26.26 -7.07 -15.87
CA LEU A 3 25.31 -7.44 -14.82
C LEU A 3 25.12 -8.97 -14.78
N ASP A 4 25.32 -9.60 -13.62
CA ASP A 4 25.18 -11.06 -13.53
C ASP A 4 23.70 -11.51 -13.48
N ILE A 5 22.84 -10.69 -12.86
CA ILE A 5 21.41 -10.99 -12.70
C ILE A 5 20.60 -9.70 -12.91
N LEU A 6 19.57 -9.78 -13.73
CA LEU A 6 18.54 -8.77 -13.93
C LEU A 6 17.19 -9.30 -13.44
N ILE A 7 16.59 -8.62 -12.47
CA ILE A 7 15.23 -8.92 -12.00
C ILE A 7 14.30 -7.82 -12.52
N GLU A 8 13.31 -8.21 -13.31
CA GLU A 8 12.33 -7.34 -13.96
C GLU A 8 10.97 -7.45 -13.26
N GLY A 9 10.39 -6.32 -12.84
CA GLY A 9 9.24 -6.29 -11.92
C GLY A 9 7.85 -6.05 -12.53
N GLY A 10 7.60 -6.38 -13.80
CA GLY A 10 6.24 -6.47 -14.32
C GLY A 10 5.83 -5.52 -15.46
N LEU A 11 6.77 -4.89 -16.18
CA LEU A 11 6.46 -4.15 -17.43
C LEU A 11 7.06 -4.74 -18.69
N SER A 12 7.71 -5.90 -18.59
CA SER A 12 8.38 -6.59 -19.68
C SER A 12 9.47 -5.72 -20.29
N ILE A 13 10.72 -5.98 -19.88
CA ILE A 13 11.90 -5.35 -20.50
C ILE A 13 11.88 -5.55 -22.01
N GLU A 14 12.53 -4.64 -22.75
CA GLU A 14 12.72 -4.83 -24.19
C GLU A 14 13.57 -6.08 -24.45
N PRO A 15 13.27 -6.88 -25.50
CA PRO A 15 14.00 -8.12 -25.79
C PRO A 15 15.52 -7.93 -25.91
N VAL A 16 15.95 -6.79 -26.45
CA VAL A 16 17.37 -6.44 -26.56
C VAL A 16 18.09 -6.40 -25.20
N LEU A 17 17.38 -6.16 -24.10
CA LEU A 17 17.95 -6.16 -22.76
C LEU A 17 18.17 -7.60 -22.27
N SER A 18 17.23 -8.52 -22.50
CA SER A 18 17.46 -9.94 -22.20
C SER A 18 18.57 -10.54 -23.07
N ASP A 19 18.59 -10.21 -24.36
CA ASP A 19 19.61 -10.70 -25.29
C ASP A 19 21.01 -10.24 -24.87
N ARG A 20 21.14 -8.98 -24.43
CA ARG A 20 22.39 -8.44 -23.91
C ARG A 20 22.83 -9.14 -22.62
N MET A 21 21.90 -9.44 -21.72
CA MET A 21 22.20 -10.21 -20.49
C MET A 21 22.74 -11.59 -20.83
N HIS A 22 22.05 -12.32 -21.72
CA HIS A 22 22.46 -13.66 -22.12
C HIS A 22 23.77 -13.70 -22.90
N ALA A 23 24.08 -12.67 -23.70
CA ALA A 23 25.31 -12.58 -24.48
C ALA A 23 26.59 -12.64 -23.62
N HIS A 24 26.53 -12.24 -22.35
CA HIS A 24 27.65 -12.34 -21.41
C HIS A 24 27.41 -13.36 -20.29
N GLY A 25 26.44 -14.27 -20.47
CA GLY A 25 26.14 -15.33 -19.50
C GLY A 25 25.35 -14.87 -18.26
N GLY A 26 24.89 -13.62 -18.24
CA GLY A 26 23.99 -13.11 -17.21
C GLY A 26 22.62 -13.77 -17.26
N LYS A 27 21.86 -13.67 -16.16
CA LYS A 27 20.55 -14.30 -16.00
C LYS A 27 19.44 -13.27 -15.86
N VAL A 28 18.27 -13.58 -16.41
CA VAL A 28 17.10 -12.68 -16.37
C VAL A 28 15.94 -13.38 -15.68
N VAL A 29 15.38 -12.71 -14.67
CA VAL A 29 14.24 -13.18 -13.90
C VAL A 29 13.07 -12.22 -14.15
N CYS A 30 11.93 -12.76 -14.57
CA CYS A 30 10.67 -12.02 -14.61
C CYS A 30 9.96 -12.21 -13.27
N TYR A 31 9.79 -11.15 -12.49
CA TYR A 31 9.02 -11.18 -11.26
C TYR A 31 7.61 -10.66 -11.51
N LYS A 32 6.63 -11.56 -11.41
CA LYS A 32 5.21 -11.30 -11.69
C LYS A 32 4.40 -11.25 -10.40
N MET A 33 3.86 -10.08 -10.09
CA MET A 33 3.05 -9.82 -8.91
C MET A 33 1.59 -9.44 -9.23
N GLY A 34 1.28 -9.21 -10.52
CA GLY A 34 -0.06 -8.91 -11.01
C GLY A 34 -0.82 -10.17 -11.43
N ASN A 35 -2.11 -10.03 -11.69
CA ASN A 35 -2.93 -11.13 -12.21
C ASN A 35 -2.84 -11.19 -13.75
N ASP A 36 -1.63 -11.43 -14.27
CA ASP A 36 -1.31 -11.36 -15.71
C ASP A 36 -2.28 -12.19 -16.57
N TYR A 37 -2.64 -13.39 -16.10
CA TYR A 37 -3.63 -14.23 -16.78
C TYR A 37 -4.99 -13.54 -16.93
N VAL A 38 -5.55 -13.00 -15.84
CA VAL A 38 -6.87 -12.34 -15.89
C VAL A 38 -6.83 -11.11 -16.80
N MET A 39 -5.77 -10.30 -16.72
CA MET A 39 -5.61 -9.14 -17.59
C MET A 39 -5.56 -9.52 -19.07
N ASP A 40 -4.83 -10.57 -19.42
CA ASP A 40 -4.77 -11.04 -20.81
C ASP A 40 -6.09 -11.64 -21.30
N ILE A 41 -6.80 -12.39 -20.44
CA ILE A 41 -8.13 -12.90 -20.77
C ILE A 41 -9.15 -11.77 -20.96
N GLU A 42 -9.11 -10.72 -20.13
CA GLU A 42 -9.96 -9.54 -20.32
C GLU A 42 -9.68 -8.86 -21.66
N TYR A 43 -8.42 -8.71 -22.06
CA TYR A 43 -8.09 -8.15 -23.37
C TYR A 43 -8.71 -8.96 -24.50
N VAL A 44 -8.68 -10.29 -24.41
CA VAL A 44 -9.32 -11.19 -25.39
C VAL A 44 -10.85 -11.05 -25.37
N LEU A 45 -11.47 -11.12 -24.19
CA LEU A 45 -12.93 -11.10 -24.03
C LEU A 45 -13.55 -9.79 -24.51
N PHE A 46 -12.87 -8.66 -24.29
CA PHE A 46 -13.35 -7.33 -24.64
C PHE A 46 -12.79 -6.81 -25.97
N ASN A 47 -12.10 -7.66 -26.75
CA ASN A 47 -11.48 -7.30 -28.03
C ASN A 47 -10.60 -6.04 -27.92
N GLN A 48 -9.86 -5.94 -26.82
CA GLN A 48 -8.91 -4.85 -26.58
C GLN A 48 -7.53 -5.22 -27.14
N LYS A 49 -6.66 -4.22 -27.25
CA LYS A 49 -5.27 -4.45 -27.66
C LYS A 49 -4.56 -5.26 -26.58
N PRO A 50 -3.80 -6.31 -26.95
CA PRO A 50 -3.06 -7.10 -25.99
C PRO A 50 -2.02 -6.26 -25.25
N GLY A 51 -1.77 -6.62 -24.00
CA GLY A 51 -0.71 -6.02 -23.19
C GLY A 51 0.69 -6.31 -23.74
N ARG A 52 1.71 -5.72 -23.11
CA ARG A 52 3.13 -5.90 -23.51
C ARG A 52 3.81 -7.11 -22.86
N ILE A 53 3.06 -7.97 -22.18
CA ILE A 53 3.59 -9.05 -21.35
C ILE A 53 4.44 -10.04 -22.16
N PHE A 54 4.03 -10.34 -23.40
CA PHE A 54 4.75 -11.23 -24.32
C PHE A 54 5.28 -10.42 -25.50
N ASN A 55 6.37 -9.70 -25.28
CA ASN A 55 7.01 -8.85 -26.30
C ASN A 55 8.22 -9.52 -26.98
N GLY A 56 8.51 -10.78 -26.67
CA GLY A 56 9.67 -11.52 -27.17
C GLY A 56 10.89 -11.52 -26.25
N ALA A 57 10.85 -10.84 -25.10
CA ALA A 57 11.88 -10.98 -24.07
C ALA A 57 11.92 -12.42 -23.53
N THR A 58 13.13 -12.91 -23.27
CA THR A 58 13.35 -14.27 -22.77
C THR A 58 13.86 -14.24 -21.34
N PHE A 59 13.46 -15.24 -20.55
CA PHE A 59 13.72 -15.29 -19.12
C PHE A 59 14.25 -16.67 -18.72
N ASP A 60 15.17 -16.71 -17.77
CA ASP A 60 15.69 -17.94 -17.19
C ASP A 60 14.75 -18.51 -16.12
N ALA A 61 13.96 -17.63 -15.48
CA ALA A 61 12.95 -18.01 -14.51
C ALA A 61 11.86 -16.95 -14.41
N VAL A 62 10.66 -17.41 -14.04
CA VAL A 62 9.58 -16.53 -13.58
C VAL A 62 9.40 -16.72 -12.08
N TRP A 63 9.33 -15.63 -11.35
CA TRP A 63 8.94 -15.62 -9.95
C TRP A 63 7.50 -15.13 -9.85
N ILE A 64 6.68 -15.83 -9.07
CA ILE A 64 5.28 -15.45 -8.81
C ILE A 64 5.01 -15.40 -7.32
N ILE A 65 4.15 -14.48 -6.90
CA ILE A 65 3.67 -14.45 -5.52
C ILE A 65 2.71 -15.63 -5.24
N PRO A 66 2.61 -16.12 -3.99
CA PRO A 66 1.72 -17.23 -3.61
C PRO A 66 0.28 -17.14 -4.11
N GLN A 67 -0.25 -15.92 -4.19
CA GLN A 67 -1.62 -15.64 -4.62
C GLN A 67 -1.87 -16.02 -6.09
N ASN A 68 -0.82 -16.02 -6.92
CA ASN A 68 -0.89 -16.26 -8.35
C ASN A 68 -0.50 -17.68 -8.74
N GLU A 69 -0.19 -18.54 -7.77
CA GLU A 69 0.26 -19.91 -8.02
C GLU A 69 -0.75 -20.69 -8.87
N ASN A 70 -2.03 -20.62 -8.51
CA ASN A 70 -3.08 -21.40 -9.18
C ASN A 70 -3.47 -20.84 -10.55
N THR A 71 -3.35 -19.51 -10.76
CA THR A 71 -3.82 -18.84 -11.98
C THR A 71 -2.69 -18.59 -12.98
N GLY A 72 -1.47 -18.31 -12.49
CA GLY A 72 -0.35 -17.83 -13.27
C GLY A 72 0.70 -18.89 -13.59
N ARG A 73 0.89 -19.93 -12.75
CA ARG A 73 2.05 -20.83 -12.89
C ARG A 73 2.13 -21.52 -14.24
N SER A 74 1.10 -22.30 -14.59
CA SER A 74 1.09 -23.04 -15.86
C SER A 74 1.05 -22.10 -17.05
N TYR A 75 0.30 -21.01 -16.95
CA TYR A 75 0.19 -19.98 -17.98
C TYR A 75 1.55 -19.37 -18.33
N LEU A 76 2.25 -18.84 -17.33
CA LEU A 76 3.55 -18.18 -17.50
C LEU A 76 4.64 -19.18 -17.92
N SER A 77 4.62 -20.39 -17.38
CA SER A 77 5.55 -21.47 -17.77
C SER A 77 5.46 -21.79 -19.26
N ILE A 78 4.23 -21.92 -19.78
CA ILE A 78 3.99 -22.23 -21.19
C ILE A 78 4.34 -21.04 -22.07
N MET A 79 3.87 -19.85 -21.72
CA MET A 79 4.00 -18.67 -22.56
C MET A 79 5.43 -18.12 -22.62
N LEU A 80 6.19 -18.21 -21.52
CA LEU A 80 7.57 -17.74 -21.44
C LEU A 80 8.61 -18.87 -21.59
N ASN A 81 8.14 -20.12 -21.67
CA ASN A 81 8.96 -21.31 -21.86
C ASN A 81 10.13 -21.43 -20.84
N CYS A 82 9.84 -21.15 -19.56
CA CYS A 82 10.84 -21.24 -18.50
C CYS A 82 10.23 -21.62 -17.14
N PRO A 83 11.03 -22.11 -16.18
CA PRO A 83 10.54 -22.53 -14.88
C PRO A 83 9.88 -21.40 -14.08
N VAL A 84 8.80 -21.73 -13.38
CA VAL A 84 8.08 -20.79 -12.52
C VAL A 84 8.21 -21.19 -11.05
N TYR A 85 8.69 -20.26 -10.24
CA TYR A 85 8.93 -20.41 -8.81
C TYR A 85 8.02 -19.51 -7.99
N GLN A 86 7.44 -20.08 -6.94
CA GLN A 86 6.72 -19.32 -5.95
C GLN A 86 7.72 -18.57 -5.06
N VAL A 87 7.68 -17.24 -5.11
CA VAL A 87 8.54 -16.34 -4.34
C VAL A 87 7.67 -15.24 -3.73
N PRO A 88 7.57 -15.16 -2.40
CA PRO A 88 6.76 -14.12 -1.78
C PRO A 88 7.38 -12.74 -1.96
N ALA A 89 6.64 -11.69 -1.61
CA ALA A 89 7.02 -10.30 -1.84
C ALA A 89 8.44 -9.98 -1.33
N ILE A 90 9.40 -9.83 -2.24
CA ILE A 90 10.83 -9.64 -1.90
C ILE A 90 11.12 -8.29 -1.23
N TRP A 91 10.17 -7.35 -1.26
CA TRP A 91 10.24 -6.06 -0.57
C TRP A 91 9.67 -6.09 0.84
N ALA A 92 9.08 -7.20 1.30
CA ALA A 92 8.56 -7.31 2.66
C ALA A 92 9.70 -7.69 3.62
N PRO A 93 10.24 -6.74 4.42
CA PRO A 93 11.45 -6.99 5.22
C PRO A 93 11.20 -8.10 6.26
N THR A 94 10.02 -8.08 6.87
CA THR A 94 9.57 -9.11 7.83
C THR A 94 9.50 -10.50 7.21
N PHE A 95 9.07 -10.61 5.95
CA PHE A 95 9.03 -11.89 5.25
C PHE A 95 10.45 -12.41 5.02
N CYS A 96 11.36 -11.55 4.55
CA CYS A 96 12.76 -11.90 4.36
C CYS A 96 13.40 -12.40 5.67
N ASP A 97 13.17 -11.69 6.78
CA ASP A 97 13.70 -12.07 8.10
C ASP A 97 13.15 -13.43 8.57
N LEU A 98 11.86 -13.67 8.39
CA LEU A 98 11.22 -14.94 8.76
C LEU A 98 11.77 -16.11 7.93
N VAL A 99 11.95 -15.94 6.61
CA VAL A 99 12.51 -16.98 5.75
C VAL A 99 13.97 -17.23 6.05
N ILE A 100 14.77 -16.18 6.27
CA ILE A 100 16.19 -16.31 6.68
C ILE A 100 16.29 -17.14 7.95
N ASN A 101 15.43 -16.85 8.94
CA ASN A 101 15.40 -17.60 10.18
C ASN A 101 15.00 -19.06 9.95
N HIS A 102 13.93 -19.31 9.19
CA HIS A 102 13.46 -20.66 8.88
C HIS A 102 14.50 -21.51 8.13
N LEU A 103 15.18 -20.94 7.12
CA LEU A 103 16.25 -21.61 6.40
C LEU A 103 17.39 -22.02 7.34
N LYS A 104 17.72 -21.17 8.31
CA LYS A 104 18.75 -21.46 9.30
C LYS A 104 18.31 -22.53 10.30
N THR A 105 17.08 -22.47 10.80
CA THR A 105 16.61 -23.41 11.85
C THR A 105 16.25 -24.78 11.30
N GLU A 106 15.53 -24.85 10.18
CA GLU A 106 14.98 -26.12 9.67
C GLU A 106 15.91 -26.83 8.67
N HIS A 107 16.73 -26.05 7.96
CA HIS A 107 17.54 -26.58 6.86
C HIS A 107 19.05 -26.38 7.07
N ASN A 108 19.45 -25.69 8.13
CA ASN A 108 20.84 -25.30 8.38
C ASN A 108 21.48 -24.57 7.17
N ILE A 109 20.66 -23.85 6.41
CA ILE A 109 21.08 -23.02 5.28
C ILE A 109 21.16 -21.59 5.79
N GLU A 110 22.37 -21.05 5.79
CA GLU A 110 22.57 -19.64 6.10
C GLU A 110 22.50 -18.82 4.80
N PHE A 111 21.43 -18.03 4.70
CA PHE A 111 21.08 -17.18 3.57
C PHE A 111 21.38 -15.72 3.90
N GLY A 112 22.01 -15.01 2.97
CA GLY A 112 22.39 -13.61 3.14
C GLY A 112 23.55 -13.25 2.23
N TYR A 113 23.80 -11.95 2.06
CA TYR A 113 24.95 -11.48 1.30
C TYR A 113 26.24 -11.95 1.95
N ARG A 114 26.98 -12.81 1.25
CA ARG A 114 28.30 -13.29 1.67
C ARG A 114 29.36 -12.67 0.75
N PRO A 115 30.04 -11.60 1.18
CA PRO A 115 31.06 -10.97 0.37
C PRO A 115 32.20 -11.97 0.14
N ASN A 116 32.36 -12.40 -1.11
CA ASN A 116 33.52 -13.20 -1.50
C ASN A 116 34.59 -12.25 -2.07
N LEU A 117 35.60 -11.95 -1.26
CA LEU A 117 36.66 -10.98 -1.60
C LEU A 117 37.58 -11.47 -2.74
N SER A 118 37.57 -12.76 -3.07
CA SER A 118 38.36 -13.34 -4.17
C SER A 118 37.57 -13.54 -5.47
N ARG A 119 36.24 -13.31 -5.44
CA ARG A 119 35.38 -13.37 -6.62
C ARG A 119 35.17 -11.96 -7.19
N GLU A 120 35.04 -11.84 -8.50
CA GLU A 120 34.54 -10.59 -9.08
C GLU A 120 33.15 -10.26 -8.50
N LYS A 121 32.97 -8.99 -8.13
CA LYS A 121 31.75 -8.49 -7.46
C LYS A 121 30.55 -8.71 -8.37
N TRP A 122 29.50 -9.34 -7.84
CA TRP A 122 28.23 -9.45 -8.54
C TRP A 122 27.60 -8.06 -8.67
N ARG A 123 27.16 -7.72 -9.88
CA ARG A 123 26.42 -6.48 -10.13
C ARG A 123 24.95 -6.84 -10.36
N ILE A 124 24.07 -6.32 -9.52
CA ILE A 124 22.63 -6.58 -9.57
C ILE A 124 21.93 -5.26 -9.88
N ALA A 125 21.04 -5.28 -10.87
CA ALA A 125 20.11 -4.18 -11.14
C ALA A 125 18.68 -4.71 -11.00
N SER A 126 17.86 -3.99 -10.26
CA SER A 126 16.42 -4.20 -10.19
C SER A 126 15.74 -3.07 -10.94
N PHE A 127 14.92 -3.40 -11.93
CA PHE A 127 14.13 -2.44 -12.68
C PHE A 127 12.64 -2.69 -12.39
N GLU A 128 12.08 -1.85 -11.52
CA GLU A 128 10.66 -1.87 -11.14
C GLU A 128 9.99 -0.55 -11.53
N PRO A 129 9.51 -0.44 -12.78
CA PRO A 129 8.71 0.70 -13.18
C PRO A 129 7.31 0.58 -12.54
N ASN A 130 7.11 1.31 -11.44
CA ASN A 130 5.87 1.37 -10.64
C ASN A 130 4.66 2.02 -11.35
N THR A 131 4.41 1.73 -12.63
CA THR A 131 3.33 2.38 -13.38
C THR A 131 2.00 1.64 -13.34
N PHE A 132 1.94 0.34 -13.00
CA PHE A 132 0.67 -0.42 -12.95
C PHE A 132 0.70 -1.59 -11.95
N VAL A 133 0.83 -1.30 -10.64
CA VAL A 133 0.62 -2.33 -9.61
C VAL A 133 -0.85 -2.32 -9.18
N ILE A 134 -1.66 -3.23 -9.72
CA ILE A 134 -2.90 -3.64 -9.03
C ILE A 134 -2.47 -4.50 -7.86
N LYS A 135 -2.32 -3.89 -6.67
CA LYS A 135 -2.09 -4.62 -5.43
C LYS A 135 -3.38 -5.38 -5.10
N SER A 136 -3.45 -6.62 -5.53
CA SER A 136 -4.53 -7.54 -5.17
C SER A 136 -4.42 -7.81 -3.67
N CYS A 137 -5.14 -7.02 -2.87
CA CYS A 137 -5.23 -7.20 -1.44
C CYS A 137 -6.51 -7.97 -1.14
N PHE A 138 -6.40 -9.22 -0.69
CA PHE A 138 -7.56 -9.96 -0.15
C PHE A 138 -7.99 -9.41 1.22
N THR A 139 -7.17 -8.55 1.83
CA THR A 139 -7.55 -7.79 3.00
C THR A 139 -8.16 -6.47 2.53
N PRO A 140 -9.39 -6.10 2.94
CA PRO A 140 -9.86 -4.74 2.74
C PRO A 140 -8.79 -3.78 3.26
N ILE A 141 -8.34 -2.83 2.43
CA ILE A 141 -7.34 -1.80 2.78
C ILE A 141 -7.76 -1.03 4.06
N LEU A 142 -9.05 -1.11 4.41
CA LEU A 142 -9.66 -0.60 5.64
C LEU A 142 -9.21 -1.28 6.95
N ILE A 143 -8.45 -2.38 6.92
CA ILE A 143 -7.99 -3.08 8.16
C ILE A 143 -6.56 -2.68 8.57
N ALA A 144 -5.83 -1.94 7.74
CA ALA A 144 -4.46 -1.50 8.06
C ALA A 144 -4.35 -0.67 9.36
N PRO A 145 -5.31 0.21 9.73
CA PRO A 145 -5.26 0.92 11.01
C PRO A 145 -5.45 -0.01 12.22
N ALA A 146 -6.27 -1.06 12.09
CA ALA A 146 -6.57 -2.00 13.18
C ALA A 146 -5.41 -2.97 13.45
N ALA A 147 -4.63 -3.35 12.42
CA ALA A 147 -3.49 -4.24 12.58
C ALA A 147 -2.29 -3.56 13.28
N VAL A 148 -2.14 -2.24 13.15
CA VAL A 148 -1.10 -1.47 13.86
C VAL A 148 -1.46 -1.31 15.34
N GLN A 149 -2.74 -1.23 15.70
CA GLN A 149 -3.17 -1.13 17.10
C GLN A 149 -2.95 -2.43 17.91
N TYR A 150 -2.93 -3.60 17.28
CA TYR A 150 -2.66 -4.87 17.98
C TYR A 150 -1.18 -5.20 18.17
N ALA A 151 -0.26 -4.51 17.49
CA ALA A 151 1.18 -4.80 17.56
C ALA A 151 1.95 -3.88 18.53
N ALA A 152 1.29 -2.92 19.18
CA ALA A 152 1.90 -2.02 20.16
C ALA A 152 1.34 -2.24 21.57
N ALA A 153 1.54 -3.44 22.12
CA ALA A 153 1.52 -3.65 23.56
C ALA A 153 2.81 -4.40 23.96
N PRO A 154 3.73 -3.79 24.72
CA PRO A 154 4.86 -4.54 25.25
C PRO A 154 4.31 -5.57 26.25
N VAL A 155 4.54 -6.85 25.98
CA VAL A 155 4.27 -7.93 26.93
C VAL A 155 5.35 -7.85 28.01
N VAL A 156 5.08 -7.11 29.09
CA VAL A 156 5.90 -7.11 30.29
C VAL A 156 5.50 -8.33 31.13
N ALA A 157 6.44 -9.26 31.31
CA ALA A 157 6.26 -10.40 32.20
C ALA A 157 6.03 -9.92 33.66
N PRO A 158 5.02 -10.43 34.39
CA PRO A 158 4.80 -10.00 35.77
C PRO A 158 5.88 -10.60 36.67
N THR A 159 6.62 -9.74 37.35
CA THR A 159 7.45 -10.11 38.51
C THR A 159 6.65 -9.74 39.76
N PRO A 160 6.38 -10.67 40.70
CA PRO A 160 5.65 -10.32 41.91
C PRO A 160 6.61 -9.73 42.94
N ALA A 161 6.44 -8.46 43.28
CA ALA A 161 7.07 -7.87 44.46
C ALA A 161 6.23 -6.75 45.08
N ALA A 162 6.18 -6.82 46.41
CA ALA A 162 5.43 -6.06 47.40
C ALA A 162 5.12 -4.57 47.14
N ALA A 163 3.93 -4.18 47.60
CA ALA A 163 3.44 -2.81 47.69
C ALA A 163 4.25 -1.94 48.68
N PRO A 164 4.42 -0.66 48.33
CA PRO A 164 4.17 0.43 49.29
C PRO A 164 3.19 1.49 48.75
N ALA A 165 2.59 2.22 49.69
CA ALA A 165 1.46 3.13 49.50
C ALA A 165 1.81 4.58 49.09
N GLN A 166 0.80 5.22 48.47
CA GLN A 166 0.46 6.66 48.34
C GLN A 166 1.45 7.69 47.75
N ALA A 167 1.03 8.36 46.65
CA ALA A 167 0.51 9.74 46.68
C ALA A 167 -0.14 10.11 45.31
N PRO A 168 -1.23 10.92 45.24
CA PRO A 168 -1.94 11.21 44.00
C PRO A 168 -1.33 12.41 43.25
N ALA A 169 -1.08 12.27 41.95
CA ALA A 169 -0.70 13.36 41.06
C ALA A 169 -1.81 13.65 40.03
N ALA A 170 -2.44 14.81 40.22
CA ALA A 170 -3.19 15.67 39.31
C ALA A 170 -3.75 15.10 37.99
N ALA A 171 -5.07 14.97 37.95
CA ALA A 171 -5.87 14.98 36.72
C ALA A 171 -5.76 16.35 36.04
N THR A 172 -5.38 16.37 34.76
CA THR A 172 -5.57 17.54 33.89
C THR A 172 -6.81 17.31 33.04
N THR A 173 -7.87 18.01 33.45
CA THR A 173 -9.09 18.41 32.73
C THR A 173 -9.24 18.00 31.27
N ALA A 174 -10.17 17.08 31.04
CA ALA A 174 -11.03 17.11 29.86
C ALA A 174 -12.04 18.27 30.02
N PRO A 175 -12.26 19.13 29.01
CA PRO A 175 -13.44 19.96 28.96
C PRO A 175 -14.67 19.08 28.70
N ALA A 176 -15.71 19.36 29.48
CA ALA A 176 -16.97 18.66 29.52
C ALA A 176 -17.75 18.73 28.20
N ALA A 177 -18.51 17.66 27.95
CA ALA A 177 -19.59 17.62 26.99
C ALA A 177 -20.71 18.61 27.35
N SER A 178 -21.26 19.28 26.33
CA SER A 178 -22.69 19.34 25.98
C SER A 178 -23.10 20.70 25.42
N ASP A 179 -23.01 20.84 24.10
CA ASP A 179 -24.13 21.39 23.35
C ASP A 179 -24.56 20.25 22.43
N GLU A 180 -25.83 19.86 22.47
CA GLU A 180 -26.39 19.07 21.37
C GLU A 180 -26.08 19.86 20.09
N LEU A 181 -25.30 19.29 19.18
CA LEU A 181 -25.09 19.85 17.84
C LEU A 181 -26.45 19.78 17.13
N SER A 182 -27.33 20.75 17.41
CA SER A 182 -28.64 20.83 16.79
C SER A 182 -28.44 21.27 15.34
N GLY A 183 -28.70 20.34 14.42
CA GLY A 183 -28.44 20.51 13.01
C GLY A 183 -28.11 19.18 12.33
N HIS A 184 -28.05 19.22 11.01
CA HIS A 184 -27.64 18.10 10.18
C HIS A 184 -26.11 17.97 10.19
N LEU A 185 -25.61 16.82 10.62
CA LEU A 185 -24.17 16.56 10.71
C LEU A 185 -23.65 15.95 9.42
N VAL A 186 -22.78 16.67 8.73
CA VAL A 186 -21.98 16.11 7.65
C VAL A 186 -20.76 15.44 8.28
N ARG A 187 -20.65 14.12 8.08
CA ARG A 187 -19.62 13.26 8.69
C ARG A 187 -18.59 12.81 7.66
N SER A 188 -17.40 12.46 8.13
CA SER A 188 -16.35 11.96 7.24
C SER A 188 -16.66 10.53 6.76
N PRO A 189 -16.68 10.26 5.44
CA PRO A 189 -16.85 8.91 4.92
C PRO A 189 -15.56 8.08 4.96
N MET A 190 -14.44 8.65 5.40
CA MET A 190 -13.11 8.02 5.39
C MET A 190 -12.18 8.59 6.46
N VAL A 191 -11.11 7.85 6.76
CA VAL A 191 -10.00 8.35 7.59
C VAL A 191 -9.05 9.17 6.71
N GLY A 192 -8.61 10.33 7.19
CA GLY A 192 -7.73 11.20 6.39
C GLY A 192 -7.33 12.50 7.07
N THR A 193 -6.91 13.47 6.26
CA THR A 193 -6.59 14.84 6.70
C THR A 193 -7.63 15.82 6.15
N PHE A 194 -8.21 16.64 7.02
CA PHE A 194 -9.24 17.60 6.66
C PHE A 194 -8.63 18.88 6.11
N TYR A 195 -9.17 19.36 4.99
CA TYR A 195 -8.77 20.62 4.36
C TYR A 195 -9.99 21.48 4.00
N ARG A 196 -9.88 22.78 4.28
CA ARG A 196 -10.92 23.78 3.99
C ARG A 196 -10.88 24.31 2.57
N SER A 197 -9.75 24.20 1.89
CA SER A 197 -9.50 24.80 0.56
C SER A 197 -8.98 23.75 -0.43
N PRO A 198 -9.19 23.94 -1.75
CA PRO A 198 -8.65 23.04 -2.78
C PRO A 198 -7.12 23.12 -2.92
N SER A 199 -6.50 24.19 -2.42
CA SER A 199 -5.05 24.38 -2.36
C SER A 199 -4.72 25.40 -1.26
N PRO A 200 -3.47 25.45 -0.74
CA PRO A 200 -3.09 26.37 0.33
C PRO A 200 -3.35 27.86 0.04
N GLU A 201 -3.30 28.25 -1.23
CA GLU A 201 -3.49 29.63 -1.69
C GLU A 201 -4.94 29.94 -2.11
N ALA A 202 -5.81 28.94 -2.13
CA ALA A 202 -7.20 29.09 -2.55
C ALA A 202 -8.12 29.43 -1.39
N LYS A 203 -9.26 30.06 -1.71
CA LYS A 203 -10.33 30.32 -0.76
C LYS A 203 -10.93 29.02 -0.24
N ALA A 204 -11.43 29.06 1.00
CA ALA A 204 -12.18 27.96 1.57
C ALA A 204 -13.43 27.67 0.72
N PHE A 205 -13.84 26.40 0.69
CA PHE A 205 -15.06 25.98 0.02
C PHE A 205 -16.30 26.64 0.62
N VAL A 206 -16.37 26.66 1.96
CA VAL A 206 -17.45 27.28 2.72
C VAL A 206 -16.95 28.02 3.97
N GLU A 207 -17.72 29.03 4.36
CA GLU A 207 -17.59 29.74 5.62
C GLU A 207 -18.84 29.56 6.50
N VAL A 208 -18.67 29.72 7.82
CA VAL A 208 -19.81 29.73 8.75
C VAL A 208 -20.77 30.87 8.38
N GLY A 209 -22.07 30.55 8.29
CA GLY A 209 -23.13 31.45 7.84
C GLY A 209 -23.41 31.40 6.34
N GLN A 210 -22.65 30.64 5.54
CA GLN A 210 -22.89 30.50 4.11
C GLN A 210 -24.02 29.50 3.82
N SER A 211 -24.89 29.84 2.86
CA SER A 211 -25.90 28.92 2.34
C SER A 211 -25.29 27.93 1.34
N VAL A 212 -25.63 26.64 1.47
CA VAL A 212 -25.18 25.54 0.62
C VAL A 212 -26.37 24.76 0.06
N LYS A 213 -26.19 24.19 -1.12
CA LYS A 213 -27.14 23.29 -1.79
C LYS A 213 -26.60 21.87 -1.77
N VAL A 214 -27.49 20.90 -1.93
CA VAL A 214 -27.08 19.50 -2.11
C VAL A 214 -26.14 19.39 -3.31
N GLY A 215 -24.98 18.77 -3.11
CA GLY A 215 -23.90 18.64 -4.10
C GLY A 215 -22.83 19.74 -4.04
N ASP A 216 -23.01 20.80 -3.24
CA ASP A 216 -21.96 21.82 -3.08
C ASP A 216 -20.79 21.22 -2.29
N ALA A 217 -19.56 21.45 -2.76
CA ALA A 217 -18.36 21.03 -2.06
C ALA A 217 -18.17 21.82 -0.76
N LEU A 218 -17.95 21.12 0.34
CA LEU A 218 -17.81 21.70 1.68
C LEU A 218 -16.37 21.69 2.19
N CYS A 219 -15.63 20.63 1.91
CA CYS A 219 -14.25 20.44 2.33
C CYS A 219 -13.57 19.34 1.51
N ILE A 220 -12.29 19.09 1.76
CA ILE A 220 -11.54 17.94 1.26
C ILE A 220 -11.14 17.07 2.44
N VAL A 221 -11.24 15.74 2.26
CA VAL A 221 -10.55 14.77 3.10
C VAL A 221 -9.50 14.06 2.26
N GLU A 222 -8.23 14.32 2.56
CA GLU A 222 -7.11 13.64 1.90
C GLU A 222 -6.93 12.25 2.50
N ALA A 223 -7.06 11.22 1.65
CA ALA A 223 -6.74 9.85 2.02
C ALA A 223 -5.81 9.25 0.97
N MET A 224 -4.63 8.79 1.40
CA MET A 224 -3.65 8.14 0.52
C MET A 224 -3.27 8.96 -0.73
N LYS A 225 -3.05 10.28 -0.59
CA LYS A 225 -2.76 11.23 -1.68
C LYS A 225 -3.91 11.50 -2.65
N MET A 226 -5.13 11.02 -2.35
CA MET A 226 -6.33 11.37 -3.10
C MET A 226 -7.10 12.46 -2.34
N MET A 227 -7.39 13.56 -3.04
CA MET A 227 -8.12 14.71 -2.52
C MET A 227 -9.63 14.51 -2.73
N ASN A 228 -10.30 13.90 -1.76
CA ASN A 228 -11.73 13.57 -1.88
C ASN A 228 -12.58 14.76 -1.43
N ARG A 229 -13.41 15.28 -2.32
CA ARG A 229 -14.35 16.37 -2.00
C ARG A 229 -15.53 15.80 -1.22
N ILE A 230 -15.84 16.41 -0.09
CA ILE A 230 -17.06 16.11 0.67
C ILE A 230 -18.12 17.10 0.25
N GLU A 231 -19.24 16.58 -0.25
CA GLU A 231 -20.37 17.38 -0.74
C GLU A 231 -21.47 17.46 0.31
N ALA A 232 -22.25 18.54 0.27
CA ALA A 232 -23.44 18.67 1.10
C ALA A 232 -24.51 17.67 0.64
N ASP A 233 -25.03 16.90 1.59
CA ASP A 233 -26.17 15.97 1.41
C ASP A 233 -27.52 16.63 1.76
N LYS A 234 -27.50 17.76 2.45
CA LYS A 234 -28.66 18.60 2.77
C LYS A 234 -28.39 20.07 2.41
N ALA A 235 -29.37 20.72 1.80
CA ALA A 235 -29.34 22.17 1.62
C ALA A 235 -29.65 22.90 2.94
N GLY A 236 -28.97 24.01 3.21
CA GLY A 236 -29.12 24.76 4.45
C GLY A 236 -28.03 25.81 4.64
N VAL A 237 -27.82 26.25 5.88
CA VAL A 237 -26.78 27.21 6.25
C VAL A 237 -25.70 26.53 7.08
N VAL A 238 -24.43 26.76 6.76
CA VAL A 238 -23.30 26.23 7.54
C VAL A 238 -23.28 26.88 8.92
N LYS A 239 -23.58 26.10 9.96
CA LYS A 239 -23.66 26.56 11.34
C LYS A 239 -22.32 26.49 12.06
N ALA A 240 -21.55 25.42 11.84
CA ALA A 240 -20.25 25.23 12.45
C ALA A 240 -19.36 24.32 11.61
N ILE A 241 -18.04 24.56 11.66
CA ILE A 241 -17.00 23.67 11.15
C ILE A 241 -16.25 23.15 12.37
N LEU A 242 -16.26 21.83 12.57
CA LEU A 242 -15.84 21.19 13.83
C LEU A 242 -14.36 20.79 13.83
N ILE A 243 -13.74 20.74 12.65
CA ILE A 243 -12.35 20.31 12.45
C ILE A 243 -11.52 21.47 11.91
N ASN A 244 -10.29 21.62 12.44
CA ASN A 244 -9.34 22.63 11.96
C ASN A 244 -8.64 22.16 10.68
N ASP A 245 -8.25 23.11 9.84
CA ASP A 245 -7.50 22.84 8.60
C ASP A 245 -6.18 22.11 8.91
N GLY A 246 -5.93 21.00 8.20
CA GLY A 246 -4.75 20.15 8.38
C GLY A 246 -4.84 19.12 9.51
N ASN A 247 -5.94 19.05 10.27
CA ASN A 247 -6.10 18.04 11.30
C ASN A 247 -6.50 16.67 10.72
N ALA A 248 -6.11 15.60 11.43
CA ALA A 248 -6.56 14.25 11.13
C ALA A 248 -8.05 14.08 11.47
N VAL A 249 -8.74 13.27 10.68
CA VAL A 249 -10.14 12.88 10.88
C VAL A 249 -10.33 11.37 10.78
N GLU A 250 -11.24 10.84 11.56
CA GLU A 250 -11.64 9.43 11.58
C GLU A 250 -12.91 9.17 10.74
N PHE A 251 -13.18 7.89 10.50
CA PHE A 251 -14.43 7.48 9.86
C PHE A 251 -15.62 7.84 10.75
N ASP A 252 -16.67 8.38 10.14
CA ASP A 252 -17.91 8.81 10.80
C ASP A 252 -17.74 10.00 11.78
N GLU A 253 -16.57 10.65 11.79
CA GLU A 253 -16.32 11.83 12.60
C GLU A 253 -17.10 13.05 12.06
N PRO A 254 -17.83 13.81 12.91
CA PRO A 254 -18.52 15.02 12.50
C PRO A 254 -17.57 16.11 11.98
N LEU A 255 -17.80 16.58 10.75
CA LEU A 255 -16.99 17.61 10.12
C LEU A 255 -17.65 18.99 10.20
N ILE A 256 -18.92 19.07 9.76
CA ILE A 256 -19.64 20.33 9.56
C ILE A 256 -21.11 20.14 10.00
N VAL A 257 -21.69 21.20 10.57
CA VAL A 257 -23.11 21.27 10.94
C VAL A 257 -23.84 22.16 9.94
N ILE A 258 -24.92 21.66 9.35
CA ILE A 258 -25.82 22.40 8.46
C ILE A 258 -27.19 22.56 9.14
N GLU A 259 -27.70 23.78 9.21
CA GLU A 259 -29.06 24.07 9.68
C GLU A 259 -30.05 24.09 8.51
#